data_AF-A0AAW9BMU4-F1
#
_entry.id   AF-A0AAW9BMU4-F1
#
_cell.length_a   1.000
_cell.length_b   1.000
_cell.length_c   1.000
_cell.angle_alpha   90.00
_cell.angle_beta   90.00
_cell.angle_gamma   90.00
#
_symmetry.space_group_name_H-M   'P 1'
#
loop_
_entity.id
_entity.type
_entity.pdbx_description
1 polymer ?
#
loop_
_entity_poly.entity_id
_entity_poly.type
_entity_poly.pdbx_seq_one_letter_code
_entity_poly.pdbx_strand_id
1 'polypeptide(L)'
;MSYLFVMLLVGCAAPQQQTKFQSNATVQWVSGLNEPVYIAPTKKTVSAKVHDKLYVFSLDEKTSGMKCVVYEYGKIAAMEVCGSEITITNSDGIATDVGHLIMDDDAQHISFEVDEAIIAQEEERKRSKAIELAEQEQLEQWALKQTKRRIEAETREIETRSNKAAESIDASNDALRDLGEGVKNHGVR
;
A
#
# COMPACT_ATOMS: atom_id res chain seq x y z
N MET A 1 28.78 67.71 -41.27
CA MET A 1 29.18 66.41 -40.71
C MET A 1 28.05 65.92 -39.81
N SER A 2 27.34 64.88 -40.24
CA SER A 2 26.24 64.28 -39.48
C SER A 2 26.80 63.33 -38.42
N TYR A 3 26.54 63.60 -37.15
CA TYR A 3 26.79 62.66 -36.08
C TYR A 3 25.60 61.71 -35.96
N LEU A 4 25.80 60.48 -36.44
CA LEU A 4 24.85 59.39 -36.26
C LEU A 4 24.91 58.95 -34.79
N PHE A 5 23.80 59.17 -34.09
CA PHE A 5 23.55 58.71 -32.73
C PHE A 5 23.40 57.18 -32.75
N VAL A 6 24.33 56.45 -32.12
CA VAL A 6 24.16 55.01 -31.86
C VAL A 6 23.89 54.86 -30.36
N MET A 7 22.61 54.89 -29.98
CA MET A 7 22.18 54.36 -28.68
C MET A 7 22.25 52.83 -28.75
N LEU A 8 23.31 52.26 -28.17
CA LEU A 8 23.37 50.85 -27.83
C LEU A 8 22.43 50.62 -26.63
N LEU A 9 21.20 50.18 -26.92
CA LEU A 9 20.33 49.55 -25.93
C LEU A 9 20.95 48.21 -25.53
N VAL A 10 21.87 48.24 -24.57
CA VAL A 10 22.32 47.04 -23.85
C VAL A 10 21.21 46.67 -22.88
N GLY A 11 20.16 46.03 -23.41
CA GLY A 11 19.17 45.36 -22.60
C GLY A 11 19.83 44.15 -21.96
N CYS A 12 20.24 44.26 -20.69
CA CYS A 12 20.28 43.07 -19.85
C CYS A 12 18.86 42.51 -19.86
N ALA A 13 18.66 41.37 -20.51
CA ALA A 13 17.42 40.63 -20.39
C ALA A 13 17.13 40.46 -18.90
N ALA A 14 16.08 41.11 -18.41
CA ALA A 14 15.56 40.81 -17.09
C ALA A 14 15.28 39.31 -17.07
N PRO A 15 15.79 38.54 -16.08
CA PRO A 15 15.47 37.13 -16.00
C PRO A 15 13.95 37.03 -15.95
N GLN A 16 13.37 36.43 -17.00
CA GLN A 16 11.96 36.08 -17.04
C GLN A 16 11.63 35.41 -15.72
N GLN A 17 10.56 35.88 -15.09
CA GLN A 17 9.99 35.33 -13.87
C GLN A 17 10.16 33.82 -13.84
N GLN A 18 10.92 33.36 -12.84
CA GLN A 18 11.19 31.96 -12.57
C GLN A 18 9.91 31.16 -12.76
N THR A 19 9.96 30.25 -13.73
CA THR A 19 9.08 29.09 -13.83
C THR A 19 8.88 28.54 -12.42
N LYS A 20 7.61 28.40 -12.00
CA LYS A 20 7.26 27.67 -10.78
C LYS A 20 8.16 26.44 -10.71
N PHE A 21 8.87 26.28 -9.59
CA PHE A 21 9.68 25.10 -9.33
C PHE A 21 8.74 23.89 -9.44
N GLN A 22 8.75 23.21 -10.58
CA GLN A 22 7.94 22.02 -10.79
C GLN A 22 8.69 20.90 -10.08
N SER A 23 8.28 20.60 -8.86
CA SER A 23 8.68 19.36 -8.19
C SER A 23 8.27 18.18 -9.05
N ASN A 24 9.10 17.15 -9.07
CA ASN A 24 8.85 15.87 -9.73
C ASN A 24 8.82 14.72 -8.73
N ALA A 25 8.88 15.04 -7.43
CA ALA A 25 8.74 14.07 -6.37
C ALA A 25 8.17 14.76 -5.13
N THR A 26 7.65 13.97 -4.21
CA THR A 26 7.19 14.38 -2.89
C THR A 26 7.83 13.49 -1.84
N VAL A 27 8.31 14.07 -0.75
CA VAL A 27 8.74 13.30 0.42
C VAL A 27 7.64 13.34 1.46
N GLN A 28 7.22 12.15 1.88
CA GLN A 28 6.35 11.97 3.03
C GLN A 28 7.21 11.68 4.26
N TRP A 29 7.33 12.67 5.14
CA TRP A 29 8.08 12.54 6.39
C TRP A 29 7.30 11.71 7.42
N VAL A 30 8.02 11.03 8.31
CA VAL A 30 7.41 10.30 9.45
C VAL A 30 6.61 11.23 10.37
N SER A 31 6.92 12.53 10.38
CA SER A 31 6.13 13.56 11.07
C SER A 31 4.73 13.78 10.48
N GLY A 32 4.43 13.21 9.31
CA GLY A 32 3.17 13.38 8.58
C GLY A 32 3.16 14.58 7.62
N LEU A 33 4.28 15.31 7.51
CA LEU A 33 4.43 16.39 6.55
C LEU A 33 4.76 15.82 5.15
N ASN A 34 4.14 16.38 4.12
CA ASN A 34 4.46 16.09 2.73
C ASN A 34 5.12 17.31 2.11
N GLU A 35 6.36 17.18 1.67
CA GLU A 35 7.13 18.29 1.10
C GLU A 35 7.56 18.00 -0.33
N PRO A 36 7.44 18.98 -1.24
CA PRO A 36 7.86 18.81 -2.62
C PRO A 36 9.39 18.71 -2.72
N VAL A 37 9.83 17.81 -3.58
CA VAL A 37 11.23 17.59 -3.90
C VAL A 37 11.41 17.70 -5.42
N TYR A 38 12.52 18.31 -5.81
CA TYR A 38 12.95 18.37 -7.20
C TYR A 38 14.26 17.62 -7.34
N ILE A 39 14.24 16.57 -8.13
CA ILE A 39 15.41 15.81 -8.53
C ILE A 39 15.83 16.32 -9.89
N ALA A 40 17.05 16.87 -10.00
CA ALA A 40 17.54 17.38 -11.27
C ALA A 40 17.63 16.23 -12.30
N PRO A 41 17.41 16.49 -13.60
CA PRO A 41 17.51 15.47 -14.65
C PRO A 41 18.87 14.75 -14.69
N THR A 42 19.94 15.43 -14.28
CA THR A 42 21.29 14.84 -14.19
C THR A 42 21.46 13.89 -13.01
N LYS A 43 20.48 13.84 -12.09
CA LYS A 43 20.51 13.11 -10.81
C LYS A 43 21.67 13.51 -9.89
N LYS A 44 22.40 14.59 -10.22
CA LYS A 44 23.52 15.08 -9.41
C LYS A 44 23.09 16.00 -8.27
N THR A 45 21.88 16.54 -8.33
CA THR A 45 21.36 17.42 -7.30
C THR A 45 19.92 17.10 -6.96
N VAL A 46 19.60 17.22 -5.68
CA VAL A 46 18.25 17.10 -5.16
C VAL A 46 17.94 18.35 -4.35
N SER A 47 16.87 19.04 -4.71
CA SER A 47 16.37 20.20 -3.99
C SER A 47 15.15 19.79 -3.19
N ALA A 48 15.26 19.85 -1.86
CA ALA A 48 14.17 19.48 -0.96
C ALA A 48 13.87 20.65 -0.02
N LYS A 49 12.58 20.95 0.14
CA LYS A 49 12.16 21.78 1.27
C LYS A 49 12.08 20.87 2.49
N VAL A 50 12.74 21.28 3.57
CA VAL A 50 12.74 20.56 4.85
C VAL A 50 12.37 21.58 5.92
N HIS A 51 11.19 21.38 6.51
CA HIS A 51 10.54 22.36 7.38
C HIS A 51 10.28 23.70 6.66
N ASP A 52 11.19 24.68 6.80
CA ASP A 52 11.08 26.02 6.21
C ASP A 52 12.32 26.44 5.42
N LYS A 53 13.27 25.51 5.22
CA LYS A 53 14.50 25.77 4.49
C LYS A 53 14.53 24.93 3.22
N LEU A 54 14.93 25.57 2.13
CA LEU A 54 15.25 24.89 0.88
C LEU A 54 16.72 24.46 0.92
N TYR A 55 16.94 23.16 0.85
CA TYR A 55 18.27 22.58 0.73
C TYR A 55 18.49 22.13 -0.71
N VAL A 56 19.71 22.33 -1.23
CA VAL A 56 20.14 21.82 -2.53
C VAL A 56 21.30 20.88 -2.29
N PHE A 57 21.00 19.59 -2.15
CA PHE A 57 22.00 18.57 -1.91
C PHE A 57 22.67 18.17 -3.22
N SER A 58 23.98 17.93 -3.17
CA SER A 58 24.79 17.48 -4.30
C SER A 58 25.25 16.06 -4.07
N LEU A 59 25.17 15.22 -5.10
CA LEU A 59 25.57 13.82 -5.03
C LEU A 59 27.03 13.69 -4.57
N ASP A 60 27.27 12.89 -3.53
CA ASP A 60 28.61 12.37 -3.26
C ASP A 60 28.89 11.27 -4.28
N GLU A 61 29.70 11.60 -5.29
CA GLU A 61 30.03 10.70 -6.40
C GLU A 61 30.68 9.39 -5.92
N LYS A 62 31.23 9.32 -4.70
CA LYS A 62 31.76 8.08 -4.11
C LYS A 62 30.68 7.06 -3.78
N THR A 63 29.45 7.53 -3.55
CA THR A 63 28.29 6.67 -3.22
C THR A 63 27.46 6.32 -4.46
N SER A 64 27.85 6.85 -5.63
CA SER A 64 27.21 6.49 -6.89
C SER A 64 27.41 5.01 -7.19
N GLY A 65 26.32 4.29 -7.47
CA GLY A 65 26.32 2.84 -7.70
C GLY A 65 26.29 1.99 -6.43
N MET A 66 26.27 2.62 -5.24
CA MET A 66 26.01 1.91 -3.98
C MET A 66 24.51 1.74 -3.76
N LYS A 67 24.14 0.79 -2.87
CA LYS A 67 22.75 0.54 -2.45
C LYS A 67 22.04 1.78 -1.91
N CYS A 68 22.81 2.63 -1.23
CA CYS A 68 22.36 3.91 -0.70
C CYS A 68 23.23 5.00 -1.30
N VAL A 69 22.59 6.03 -1.84
CA VAL A 69 23.25 7.17 -2.44
C VAL A 69 23.16 8.34 -1.48
N VAL A 70 24.28 9.00 -1.23
CA VAL A 70 24.36 10.14 -0.32
C VAL A 70 24.45 11.41 -1.14
N TYR A 71 23.64 12.40 -0.78
CA TYR A 71 23.73 13.76 -1.28
C TYR A 71 24.12 14.69 -0.14
N GLU A 72 25.15 15.50 -0.33
CA GLU A 72 25.67 16.41 0.68
C GLU A 72 25.21 17.84 0.43
N TYR A 73 24.87 18.54 1.52
CA TYR A 73 24.73 19.99 1.54
C TYR A 73 25.92 20.59 2.31
N GLY A 74 27.04 20.72 1.60
CA GLY A 74 28.31 21.09 2.22
C GLY A 74 28.67 20.14 3.36
N LYS A 75 29.19 20.68 4.47
CA LYS A 75 29.48 19.91 5.69
C LYS A 75 28.39 20.03 6.77
N ILE A 76 27.18 20.43 6.36
CA ILE A 76 26.12 20.84 7.30
C ILE A 76 25.06 19.74 7.44
N ALA A 77 24.68 19.14 6.32
CA ALA A 77 23.71 18.07 6.29
C ALA A 77 23.99 17.11 5.14
N ALA A 78 23.57 15.86 5.29
CA ALA A 78 23.59 14.86 4.24
C ALA A 78 22.22 14.20 4.14
N MET A 79 21.81 13.86 2.91
CA MET A 79 20.59 13.16 2.59
C MET A 79 20.96 11.81 1.99
N GLU A 80 20.72 10.74 2.74
CA GLU A 80 20.89 9.37 2.28
C GLU A 80 19.58 8.87 1.67
N VAL A 81 19.67 8.32 0.46
CA VAL A 81 18.54 7.76 -0.29
C VAL A 81 18.81 6.28 -0.55
N CYS A 82 18.03 5.41 0.09
CA CYS A 82 18.12 3.96 -0.02
C CYS A 82 16.82 3.41 -0.64
N GLY A 83 16.81 3.17 -1.95
CA GLY A 83 15.56 2.87 -2.65
C GLY A 83 14.61 4.07 -2.61
N SER A 84 13.50 3.96 -1.86
CA SER A 84 12.55 5.05 -1.62
C SER A 84 12.59 5.59 -0.18
N GLU A 85 13.43 5.06 0.70
CA GLU A 85 13.64 5.65 2.03
C GLU A 85 14.63 6.82 1.93
N ILE A 86 14.31 7.91 2.62
CA ILE A 86 15.18 9.08 2.75
C ILE A 86 15.45 9.34 4.23
N THR A 87 16.73 9.51 4.55
CA THR A 87 17.18 9.98 5.86
C THR A 87 18.05 11.22 5.69
N ILE A 88 17.72 12.29 6.41
CA ILE A 88 18.57 13.48 6.50
C ILE A 88 19.33 13.41 7.83
N THR A 89 20.65 13.57 7.75
CA THR A 89 21.55 13.68 8.89
C THR A 89 22.17 15.07 8.96
N ASN A 90 22.46 15.54 10.17
CA ASN A 90 23.22 16.77 10.39
C ASN A 90 24.74 16.52 10.26
N SER A 91 25.55 17.56 10.50
CA SER A 91 27.02 17.50 10.44
C SER A 91 27.66 16.49 11.40
N ASP A 92 26.95 16.10 12.47
CA ASP A 92 27.40 15.13 13.46
C ASP A 92 26.98 13.69 13.09
N GLY A 93 26.32 13.51 11.94
CA GLY A 93 25.80 12.21 11.48
C GLY A 93 24.53 11.77 12.21
N ILE A 94 23.89 12.65 12.96
CA ILE A 94 22.64 12.35 13.68
C ILE A 94 21.47 12.54 12.72
N ALA A 95 20.63 11.51 12.59
CA ALA A 95 19.40 11.58 11.81
C ALA A 95 18.45 12.65 12.40
N THR A 96 18.10 13.64 11.59
CA THR A 96 17.15 14.71 11.96
C THR A 96 15.77 14.43 11.40
N ASP A 97 15.70 13.85 10.20
CA ASP A 97 14.45 13.62 9.48
C ASP A 97 14.50 12.29 8.73
N VAL A 98 13.39 11.57 8.75
CA VAL A 98 13.22 10.30 8.03
C VAL A 98 11.90 10.34 7.29
N GLY A 99 11.89 9.88 6.05
CA GLY A 99 10.72 9.91 5.20
C GLY A 99 10.78 8.94 4.03
N HIS A 100 9.74 8.99 3.22
CA HIS A 100 9.58 8.17 2.04
C HIS A 100 9.46 9.06 0.79
N LEU A 101 10.28 8.77 -0.21
CA LEU A 101 10.25 9.43 -1.51
C LEU A 101 9.16 8.79 -2.38
N ILE A 102 8.20 9.62 -2.77
CA ILE A 102 7.13 9.31 -3.71
C ILE A 102 7.46 10.05 -5.00
N MET A 103 7.76 9.31 -6.06
CA MET A 103 8.09 9.87 -7.37
C MET A 103 6.81 10.15 -8.16
N ASP A 104 6.75 11.28 -8.87
CA ASP A 104 5.66 11.54 -9.83
C ASP A 104 5.88 10.71 -11.11
N ASP A 105 4.81 10.45 -11.88
CA ASP A 105 4.79 9.51 -13.02
C ASP A 105 5.84 9.82 -14.13
N ASP A 106 6.32 11.06 -14.21
CA ASP A 106 7.29 11.56 -15.20
C ASP A 106 8.72 11.68 -14.66
N ALA A 107 8.93 11.39 -13.38
CA ALA A 107 10.23 11.50 -12.75
C ALA A 107 11.11 10.29 -13.07
N GLN A 108 12.24 10.53 -13.75
CA GLN A 108 13.23 9.48 -13.97
C GLN A 108 13.79 9.03 -12.63
N HIS A 109 13.52 7.77 -12.26
CA HIS A 109 14.15 7.12 -11.11
C HIS A 109 15.63 7.48 -11.04
N ILE A 110 16.12 7.92 -9.88
CA ILE A 110 17.54 7.78 -9.56
C ILE A 110 17.81 6.28 -9.72
N SER A 111 18.41 5.92 -10.85
CA SER A 111 18.54 4.54 -11.29
C SER A 111 19.70 3.96 -10.51
N PHE A 112 19.37 3.23 -9.46
CA PHE A 112 20.28 2.25 -8.86
C PHE A 112 20.50 1.17 -9.92
N GLU A 113 21.74 0.70 -10.13
CA GLU A 113 21.92 -0.61 -10.72
C GLU A 113 21.17 -1.57 -9.81
N VAL A 114 19.99 -2.00 -10.26
CA VAL A 114 19.17 -2.92 -9.49
C VAL A 114 19.93 -4.24 -9.53
N ASP A 115 20.58 -4.58 -8.41
CA ASP A 115 21.20 -5.88 -8.21
C ASP A 115 20.22 -6.95 -8.73
N GLU A 116 20.64 -7.77 -9.69
CA GLU A 116 19.81 -8.88 -10.18
C GLU A 116 19.34 -9.77 -9.02
N ALA A 117 20.09 -9.79 -7.91
CA ALA A 117 19.74 -10.43 -6.65
C ALA A 117 18.49 -9.83 -5.95
N ILE A 118 18.27 -8.51 -6.03
CA ILE A 118 17.08 -7.85 -5.46
C ILE A 118 15.86 -8.08 -6.35
N ILE A 119 16.02 -8.04 -7.68
CA ILE A 119 14.95 -8.42 -8.61
C ILE A 119 14.57 -9.88 -8.37
N ALA A 120 15.55 -10.78 -8.25
CA ALA A 120 15.31 -12.18 -7.93
C ALA A 120 14.61 -12.33 -6.57
N GLN A 121 15.02 -11.59 -5.55
CA GLN A 121 14.41 -11.62 -4.22
C GLN A 121 12.97 -11.05 -4.23
N GLU A 122 12.69 -10.01 -5.01
CA GLU A 122 11.34 -9.48 -5.19
C GLU A 122 10.44 -10.39 -6.02
N GLU A 123 10.97 -11.03 -7.07
CA GLU A 123 10.25 -12.05 -7.82
C GLU A 123 9.95 -13.26 -6.95
N GLU A 124 10.91 -13.71 -6.15
CA GLU A 124 10.72 -14.80 -5.19
C GLU A 124 9.69 -14.40 -4.13
N ARG A 125 9.78 -13.19 -3.57
CA ARG A 125 8.78 -12.67 -2.61
C ARG A 125 7.39 -12.54 -3.24
N LYS A 126 7.28 -12.09 -4.49
CA LYS A 126 6.01 -12.02 -5.24
C LYS A 126 5.45 -13.43 -5.47
N ARG A 127 6.28 -14.41 -5.83
CA ARG A 127 5.88 -15.81 -5.98
C ARG A 127 5.45 -16.42 -4.66
N SER A 128 6.21 -16.25 -3.58
CA SER A 128 5.86 -16.75 -2.25
C SER A 128 4.54 -16.15 -1.76
N LYS A 129 4.33 -14.84 -1.93
CA LYS A 129 3.06 -14.18 -1.56
C LYS A 129 1.89 -14.68 -2.40
N ALA A 130 2.10 -14.97 -3.68
CA ALA A 130 1.06 -15.55 -4.53
C ALA A 130 0.72 -17.00 -4.12
N ILE A 131 1.72 -17.79 -3.70
CA ILE A 131 1.51 -19.14 -3.17
C ILE A 131 0.73 -19.08 -1.85
N GLU A 132 1.12 -18.19 -0.93
CA GLU A 132 0.43 -18.00 0.35
C GLU A 132 -1.04 -17.57 0.15
N LEU A 133 -1.29 -16.66 -0.80
CA LEU A 133 -2.65 -16.25 -1.17
C LEU A 133 -3.47 -17.42 -1.73
N ALA A 134 -2.87 -18.23 -2.61
CA ALA A 134 -3.54 -19.40 -3.18
C ALA A 134 -3.82 -20.49 -2.12
N GLU A 135 -2.92 -20.68 -1.16
CA GLU A 135 -3.14 -21.58 -0.02
C GLU A 135 -4.25 -21.07 0.89
N GLN A 136 -4.31 -19.77 1.17
CA GLN A 136 -5.41 -19.16 1.92
C GLN A 136 -6.76 -19.35 1.21
N GLU A 137 -6.84 -19.08 -0.10
CA GLU A 137 -8.05 -19.29 -0.88
C GLU A 137 -8.51 -20.77 -0.84
N GLN A 138 -7.57 -21.73 -0.92
CA GLN A 138 -7.90 -23.15 -0.79
C GLN A 138 -8.39 -23.52 0.62
N LEU A 139 -7.79 -22.96 1.67
CA LEU A 139 -8.22 -23.18 3.06
C LEU A 139 -9.61 -22.59 3.31
N GLU A 140 -9.90 -21.40 2.78
CA GLU A 140 -11.23 -20.78 2.85
C GLU A 140 -12.28 -21.63 2.12
N GLN A 141 -11.97 -22.10 0.90
CA GLN A 141 -12.86 -22.99 0.16
C GLN A 141 -13.09 -24.33 0.90
N TRP A 142 -12.04 -24.89 1.50
CA TRP A 142 -12.16 -26.11 2.31
C TRP A 142 -13.04 -25.87 3.53
N ALA A 143 -12.85 -24.76 4.25
CA ALA A 143 -13.65 -24.38 5.41
C ALA A 143 -15.13 -24.22 5.03
N LEU A 144 -15.42 -23.48 3.96
CA LEU A 144 -16.78 -23.32 3.43
C LEU A 144 -17.41 -24.68 3.08
N LYS A 145 -16.64 -25.59 2.49
CA LYS A 145 -17.12 -26.95 2.16
C LYS A 145 -17.43 -27.76 3.42
N GLN A 146 -16.63 -27.65 4.49
CA GLN A 146 -16.94 -28.31 5.76
C GLN A 146 -18.20 -27.71 6.42
N THR A 147 -18.34 -26.38 6.41
CA THR A 147 -19.54 -25.70 6.93
C THR A 147 -20.79 -26.12 6.18
N LYS A 148 -20.73 -26.20 4.84
CA LYS A 148 -21.84 -26.70 4.03
C LYS A 148 -22.25 -28.12 4.43
N ARG A 149 -21.28 -29.04 4.56
CA ARG A 149 -21.54 -30.44 4.98
C ARG A 149 -22.17 -30.51 6.37
N ARG A 150 -21.71 -29.66 7.30
CA ARG A 150 -22.29 -29.57 8.64
C ARG A 150 -23.75 -29.13 8.60
N ILE A 151 -24.06 -28.05 7.85
CA ILE A 151 -25.42 -27.54 7.69
C ILE A 151 -26.32 -28.62 7.06
N GLU A 152 -25.86 -29.32 6.03
CA GLU A 152 -26.61 -30.42 5.41
C GLU A 152 -26.90 -31.56 6.40
N ALA A 153 -25.93 -31.91 7.26
CA ALA A 153 -26.11 -32.93 8.30
C ALA A 153 -27.08 -32.48 9.39
N GLU A 154 -26.95 -31.26 9.91
CA GLU A 154 -27.86 -30.68 10.90
C GLU A 154 -29.28 -30.60 10.35
N THR A 155 -29.44 -30.21 9.08
CA THR A 155 -30.75 -30.13 8.41
C THR A 155 -31.41 -31.50 8.33
N ARG A 156 -30.67 -32.53 7.91
CA ARG A 156 -31.20 -33.91 7.87
C ARG A 156 -31.60 -34.43 9.24
N GLU A 157 -30.85 -34.08 10.27
CA GLU A 157 -31.19 -34.47 11.65
C GLU A 157 -32.49 -33.79 12.11
N ILE A 158 -32.65 -32.50 11.81
CA ILE A 158 -33.89 -31.76 12.08
C ILE A 158 -35.07 -32.38 11.33
N GLU A 159 -34.94 -32.67 10.04
CA GLU A 159 -35.98 -33.32 9.24
C GLU A 159 -36.36 -34.68 9.83
N THR A 160 -35.37 -35.49 10.22
CA THR A 160 -35.62 -36.80 10.84
C THR A 160 -36.35 -36.67 12.18
N ARG A 161 -35.94 -35.71 13.04
CA ARG A 161 -36.62 -35.42 14.31
C ARG A 161 -38.04 -34.91 14.09
N SER A 162 -38.25 -34.06 13.08
CA SER A 162 -39.57 -33.53 12.70
C SER A 162 -40.50 -34.65 12.23
N ASN A 163 -40.02 -35.55 11.37
CA ASN A 163 -40.81 -36.71 10.90
C ASN A 163 -41.19 -37.63 12.06
N LYS A 164 -40.25 -37.91 12.97
CA LYS A 164 -40.52 -38.71 14.16
C LYS A 164 -41.55 -38.04 15.10
N ALA A 165 -41.52 -36.72 15.22
CA ALA A 165 -42.51 -35.97 15.99
C ALA A 165 -43.90 -36.03 15.32
N ALA A 166 -43.97 -35.91 13.99
CA ALA A 166 -45.21 -36.05 13.23
C ALA A 166 -45.81 -37.46 13.40
N GLU A 167 -45.01 -38.52 13.24
CA GLU A 167 -45.45 -39.91 13.47
C GLU A 167 -45.98 -40.12 14.89
N SER A 168 -45.34 -39.53 15.89
CA SER A 168 -45.80 -39.61 17.30
C SER A 168 -47.13 -38.87 17.53
N ILE A 169 -47.36 -37.76 16.84
CA ILE A 169 -48.62 -37.01 16.90
C ILE A 169 -49.73 -37.82 16.24
N ASP A 170 -49.48 -38.39 15.06
CA ASP A 170 -50.45 -39.21 14.33
C ASP A 170 -50.84 -40.45 15.14
N ALA A 171 -49.86 -41.15 15.74
CA ALA A 171 -50.13 -42.29 16.62
C ALA A 171 -50.95 -41.91 17.87
N SER A 172 -50.70 -40.73 18.44
CA SER A 172 -51.48 -40.21 19.57
C SER A 172 -52.92 -39.87 19.16
N ASN A 173 -53.09 -39.28 17.98
CA ASN A 173 -54.41 -38.94 17.43
C ASN A 173 -55.22 -40.20 17.10
N ASP A 174 -54.59 -41.23 16.52
CA ASP A 174 -55.25 -42.52 16.27
C ASP A 174 -55.68 -43.20 17.57
N ALA A 175 -54.82 -43.22 18.60
CA ALA A 175 -55.19 -43.76 19.91
C ALA A 175 -56.37 -43.00 20.57
N LEU A 176 -56.40 -41.67 20.45
CA LEU A 176 -57.53 -40.85 20.92
C LEU A 176 -58.81 -41.14 20.13
N ARG A 177 -58.71 -41.35 18.82
CA ARG A 177 -59.85 -41.71 17.97
C ARG A 177 -60.40 -43.08 18.36
N ASP A 178 -59.54 -44.08 18.54
CA ASP A 178 -59.92 -45.43 18.94
C ASP A 178 -60.57 -45.44 20.33
N LEU A 179 -60.06 -44.65 21.28
CA LEU A 179 -60.72 -44.44 22.57
C LEU A 179 -62.10 -43.79 22.40
N GLY A 180 -62.22 -42.76 21.55
CA GLY A 180 -63.50 -42.12 21.24
C GLY A 180 -64.52 -43.06 20.58
N GLU A 181 -64.08 -43.95 19.70
CA GLU A 181 -64.91 -45.00 19.11
C GLU A 181 -65.28 -46.09 20.13
N GLY A 182 -64.34 -46.49 21.01
CA GLY A 182 -64.60 -47.40 22.13
C GLY A 182 -65.63 -46.85 23.11
N VAL A 183 -65.57 -45.56 23.43
CA VAL A 183 -66.56 -44.86 24.27
C VAL A 183 -67.94 -44.82 23.59
N LYS A 184 -67.98 -44.56 22.27
CA LYS A 184 -69.23 -44.63 21.47
C LYS A 184 -69.83 -46.04 21.45
N ASN A 185 -69.00 -47.08 21.34
CA ASN A 185 -69.44 -48.48 21.31
C ASN A 185 -69.87 -49.02 22.69
N HIS A 186 -69.39 -48.42 23.79
CA HIS A 186 -69.80 -48.77 25.15
C HIS A 186 -71.03 -48.02 25.67
N GLY A 187 -71.68 -47.19 24.85
CA GLY A 187 -73.01 -46.65 25.18
C GLY A 187 -73.05 -45.81 26.46
N VAL A 188 -71.97 -45.11 26.79
CA VAL A 188 -72.01 -44.09 27.85
C VAL A 188 -72.75 -42.88 27.27
N ARG A 189 -74.00 -42.68 27.70
CA ARG A 189 -74.78 -41.47 27.46
C ARG A 189 -74.19 -40.28 28.22
#